data_AF-A0A970BZE0-F1
#
_entry.id   AF-A0A970BZE0-F1
#
_cell.length_a   1.000
_cell.length_b   1.000
_cell.length_c   1.000
_cell.angle_alpha   90.00
_cell.angle_beta   90.00
_cell.angle_gamma   90.00
#
_symmetry.space_group_name_H-M   'P 1'
#
loop_
_entity.id
_entity.type
_entity.pdbx_description
1 polymer ?
#
loop_
_entity_poly.entity_id
_entity_poly.type
_entity_poly.pdbx_seq_one_letter_code
_entity_poly.pdbx_strand_id
1 'polypeptide(L)'
;MMSLLNRFVAMPRWFQAGLAVALGGSVVGSLYMLLHGPALLVLLIGVAVVAALLVLYRAVLKRARRRKAARMEKGMAEHASAGAVAGAPAERARMDDLRRSFEEGVAKFKAAGKNIYELPWYVIVGESGSGKTEAIRHSSIGFPPGLQDRLQGAGGTINMNWWFAEDAVLLDTAGRLMFEESGAREWREFLRLLKTHRGNCPINGMLL
;
A
#
# COMPACT_ATOMS: atom_id res chain seq x y z
N MET A 1 12.52 -47.39 27.06
CA MET A 1 13.66 -46.44 27.06
C MET A 1 14.53 -46.52 28.31
N MET A 2 14.04 -47.05 29.46
CA MET A 2 14.81 -47.16 30.72
C MET A 2 15.89 -48.27 30.76
N SER A 3 15.85 -49.26 29.85
CA SER A 3 16.73 -50.45 29.93
C SER A 3 18.14 -50.24 29.37
N LEU A 4 18.34 -49.26 28.48
CA LEU A 4 19.65 -48.96 27.89
C LEU A 4 20.51 -48.08 28.81
N LEU A 5 19.89 -47.12 29.50
CA LEU A 5 20.54 -46.26 30.48
C LEU A 5 21.09 -47.07 31.67
N ASN A 6 20.33 -48.04 32.16
CA ASN A 6 20.76 -48.87 33.29
C ASN A 6 21.94 -49.80 32.94
N ARG A 7 22.00 -50.26 31.68
CA ARG A 7 23.15 -51.03 31.17
C ARG A 7 24.39 -50.16 30.94
N PHE A 8 24.21 -48.89 30.58
CA PHE A 8 25.32 -47.95 30.41
C PHE A 8 25.97 -47.59 31.74
N VAL A 9 25.18 -47.33 32.79
CA VAL A 9 25.69 -46.97 34.13
C VAL A 9 26.47 -48.12 34.78
N ALA A 10 26.13 -49.38 34.47
CA ALA A 10 26.81 -50.57 35.00
C ALA A 10 28.18 -50.89 34.36
N MET A 11 28.62 -50.14 33.34
CA MET A 11 29.91 -50.38 32.68
C MET A 11 31.10 -49.78 33.45
N PRO A 12 32.32 -50.34 33.30
CA PRO A 12 33.53 -49.77 33.90
C PRO A 12 33.75 -48.32 33.47
N ARG A 13 34.12 -47.44 34.42
CA ARG A 13 34.27 -45.99 34.21
C ARG A 13 35.23 -45.61 33.07
N TRP A 14 36.29 -46.39 32.85
CA TRP A 14 37.23 -46.17 31.76
C TRP A 14 36.58 -46.41 30.38
N PHE A 15 35.62 -47.34 30.30
CA PHE A 15 34.88 -47.64 29.07
C PHE A 15 33.83 -46.57 28.77
N GLN A 16 33.14 -46.06 29.80
CA GLN A 16 32.23 -44.91 29.69
C GLN A 16 32.97 -43.65 29.23
N ALA A 17 34.17 -43.40 29.77
CA ALA A 17 35.02 -42.28 29.36
C ALA A 17 35.50 -42.44 27.91
N GLY A 18 35.91 -43.66 27.50
CA GLY A 18 36.28 -43.96 26.12
C GLY A 18 35.14 -43.73 25.13
N LEU A 19 33.92 -44.15 25.47
CA LEU A 19 32.74 -43.93 24.62
C LEU A 19 32.36 -42.44 24.55
N ALA A 20 32.46 -41.70 25.65
CA ALA A 20 32.19 -40.26 25.68
C ALA A 20 33.20 -39.46 24.84
N VAL A 21 34.48 -39.83 24.88
CA VAL A 21 35.53 -39.21 24.05
C VAL A 21 35.34 -39.57 22.57
N ALA A 22 34.99 -40.81 22.24
CA ALA A 22 34.72 -41.22 20.86
C ALA A 22 33.49 -40.50 20.26
N LEU A 23 32.40 -40.40 21.02
CA LEU A 23 31.20 -39.68 20.59
C LEU A 23 31.44 -38.17 20.53
N GLY A 24 32.11 -37.59 21.52
CA GLY A 24 32.47 -36.17 21.54
C GLY A 24 33.42 -35.79 20.41
N GLY A 25 34.44 -36.60 20.16
CA GLY A 25 35.40 -36.43 19.06
C GLY A 25 34.75 -36.54 17.68
N SER A 26 33.78 -37.44 17.52
CA SER A 26 33.00 -37.55 16.28
C SER A 26 32.14 -36.31 16.04
N VAL A 27 31.47 -35.78 17.06
CA VAL A 27 30.65 -34.57 16.94
C VAL A 27 31.51 -33.34 16.62
N VAL A 28 32.64 -33.16 17.31
CA VAL A 28 33.56 -32.03 17.06
C VAL A 28 34.22 -32.16 15.69
N GLY A 29 34.62 -33.36 15.28
CA GLY A 29 35.21 -33.63 13.96
C GLY A 29 34.22 -33.40 12.81
N SER A 30 32.97 -33.85 12.95
CA SER A 30 31.90 -33.59 11.97
C SER A 30 31.55 -32.10 11.88
N LEU A 31 31.52 -31.38 13.01
CA LEU A 31 31.30 -29.93 13.04
C LEU A 31 32.47 -29.16 12.42
N TYR A 32 33.71 -29.59 12.70
CA TYR A 32 34.92 -29.00 12.10
C TYR A 32 34.96 -29.21 10.58
N MET A 33 34.63 -30.41 10.08
CA MET A 33 34.53 -30.67 8.63
C MET A 33 33.36 -29.94 7.96
N LEU A 34 32.25 -29.71 8.67
CA LEU A 34 31.13 -28.92 8.15
C LEU A 34 31.49 -27.43 8.06
N LEU A 35 32.26 -26.91 9.02
CA LEU A 35 32.68 -25.50 9.09
C LEU A 35 33.92 -25.18 8.23
N HIS A 36 34.86 -26.12 8.05
CA HIS A 36 36.12 -25.92 7.32
C HIS A 36 36.20 -26.68 5.99
N GLY A 37 35.17 -27.46 5.64
CA GLY A 37 35.05 -28.16 4.36
C GLY A 37 34.28 -27.36 3.30
N PRO A 38 34.20 -27.87 2.05
CA PRO A 38 33.47 -27.20 0.96
C PRO A 38 31.97 -27.07 1.24
N ALA A 39 31.43 -27.77 2.24
CA ALA A 39 30.03 -27.71 2.64
C ALA A 39 29.57 -26.31 3.07
N LEU A 40 30.41 -25.55 3.79
CA LEU A 40 30.10 -24.18 4.18
C LEU A 40 30.07 -23.25 2.96
N LEU A 41 31.00 -23.44 2.01
CA LEU A 41 31.01 -22.69 0.75
C LEU A 41 29.77 -23.01 -0.10
N VAL A 42 29.37 -24.28 -0.21
CA VAL A 42 28.15 -24.69 -0.92
C VAL A 42 26.89 -24.08 -0.27
N LEU A 43 26.82 -24.07 1.06
CA LEU A 43 25.71 -23.42 1.78
C LEU A 43 25.66 -21.91 1.52
N LEU A 44 26.80 -21.22 1.63
CA LEU A 44 26.89 -19.78 1.37
C LEU A 44 26.52 -19.43 -0.08
N ILE A 45 26.99 -20.22 -1.05
CA ILE A 45 26.62 -20.06 -2.46
C ILE A 45 25.12 -20.28 -2.63
N GLY A 46 24.54 -21.31 -2.00
CA GLY A 46 23.11 -21.56 -2.03
C GLY A 46 22.29 -20.39 -1.48
N VAL A 47 22.68 -19.85 -0.32
CA VAL A 47 22.04 -18.66 0.28
C VAL A 47 22.17 -17.44 -0.62
N ALA A 48 23.36 -17.21 -1.20
CA ALA A 48 23.60 -16.09 -2.12
C ALA A 48 22.75 -16.20 -3.38
N VAL A 49 22.61 -17.40 -3.96
CA VAL A 49 21.74 -17.65 -5.12
C VAL A 49 20.28 -17.37 -4.78
N VAL A 50 19.78 -17.86 -3.64
CA VAL A 50 18.40 -17.59 -3.18
C VAL A 50 18.18 -16.09 -2.98
N ALA A 51 19.11 -15.39 -2.33
CA ALA A 51 19.04 -13.95 -2.14
C ALA A 51 19.02 -13.20 -3.48
N ALA A 52 19.88 -13.57 -4.43
CA ALA A 52 19.92 -12.99 -5.77
C ALA A 52 18.60 -13.21 -6.54
N LEU A 53 18.03 -14.41 -6.47
CA LEU A 53 16.73 -14.73 -7.07
C LEU A 53 15.59 -13.90 -6.46
N LEU A 54 15.57 -13.71 -5.14
CA LEU A 54 14.57 -12.87 -4.46
C LEU A 54 14.69 -11.39 -4.86
N VAL A 55 15.91 -10.86 -4.96
CA VAL A 55 16.17 -9.50 -5.43
C VAL A 55 15.71 -9.33 -6.89
N LEU A 56 16.07 -10.28 -7.76
CA LEU A 56 15.65 -10.28 -9.16
C LEU A 56 14.13 -10.35 -9.30
N TYR A 57 13.47 -11.24 -8.55
CA TYR A 57 12.01 -11.36 -8.52
C TYR A 57 11.34 -10.03 -8.12
N ARG A 58 11.81 -9.39 -7.04
CA ARG A 58 11.31 -8.08 -6.60
C ARG A 58 11.56 -6.99 -7.65
N ALA A 59 12.72 -6.99 -8.31
CA ALA A 59 13.06 -6.05 -9.37
C ALA A 59 12.14 -6.20 -10.60
N VAL A 60 11.89 -7.43 -11.03
CA VAL A 60 10.98 -7.75 -12.14
C VAL A 60 9.56 -7.31 -11.83
N LEU A 61 9.03 -7.62 -10.64
CA LEU A 61 7.68 -7.17 -10.23
C LEU A 61 7.59 -5.64 -10.20
N LYS A 62 8.59 -4.95 -9.64
CA LYS A 62 8.62 -3.47 -9.62
C LYS A 62 8.64 -2.90 -11.04
N ARG A 63 9.43 -3.49 -11.95
CA ARG A 63 9.52 -3.07 -13.35
C ARG A 63 8.23 -3.35 -14.13
N ALA A 64 7.59 -4.49 -13.91
CA ALA A 64 6.30 -4.84 -14.52
C ALA A 64 5.19 -3.88 -14.08
N ARG A 65 5.09 -3.57 -12.78
CA ARG A 65 4.14 -2.58 -12.24
C ARG A 65 4.37 -1.18 -12.84
N ARG A 66 5.63 -0.74 -12.95
CA ARG A 66 5.98 0.54 -13.60
C ARG A 66 5.61 0.57 -15.08
N ARG A 67 5.86 -0.52 -15.82
CA ARG A 67 5.49 -0.63 -17.24
C ARG A 67 3.98 -0.57 -17.45
N LYS A 68 3.19 -1.26 -16.60
CA LYS A 68 1.73 -1.23 -16.67
C LYS A 68 1.18 0.17 -16.38
N ALA A 69 1.72 0.87 -15.38
CA ALA A 69 1.38 2.26 -15.09
C ALA A 69 1.71 3.19 -16.26
N ALA A 70 2.93 3.09 -16.81
CA ALA A 70 3.36 3.94 -17.93
C ALA A 70 2.56 3.71 -19.23
N ARG A 71 2.10 2.48 -19.50
CA ARG A 71 1.23 2.20 -20.66
C ARG A 71 -0.16 2.82 -20.50
N MET A 72 -0.72 2.75 -19.30
CA MET A 72 -1.99 3.40 -18.98
C MET A 72 -1.88 4.92 -19.08
N GLU A 73 -0.80 5.50 -18.55
CA GLU A 73 -0.51 6.93 -18.69
C GLU A 73 -0.38 7.35 -20.17
N LYS A 74 0.32 6.58 -21.01
CA LYS A 74 0.46 6.88 -22.44
C LYS A 74 -0.86 6.80 -23.21
N GLY A 75 -1.64 5.72 -23.05
CA GLY A 75 -2.94 5.60 -23.72
C GLY A 75 -3.92 6.70 -23.32
N MET A 76 -3.84 7.20 -22.09
CA MET A 76 -4.65 8.33 -21.63
C MET A 76 -4.08 9.70 -22.04
N ALA A 77 -2.77 9.81 -22.22
CA ALA A 77 -2.13 11.02 -22.75
C ALA A 77 -2.53 11.25 -24.21
N GLU A 78 -2.60 10.18 -25.01
CA GLU A 78 -3.07 10.22 -26.41
C GLU A 78 -4.51 10.76 -26.53
N HIS A 79 -5.41 10.38 -25.59
CA HIS A 79 -6.77 10.94 -25.54
C HIS A 79 -6.84 12.39 -25.02
N ALA A 80 -5.85 12.85 -24.24
CA ALA A 80 -5.82 14.22 -23.72
C ALA A 80 -5.07 15.20 -24.63
N SER A 81 -4.19 14.72 -25.51
CA SER A 81 -3.46 15.54 -26.46
C SER A 81 -4.31 16.10 -27.60
N ALA A 82 -5.56 15.63 -27.76
CA ALA A 82 -6.50 16.23 -28.70
C ALA A 82 -6.96 17.66 -28.31
N GLY A 83 -6.72 18.10 -27.06
CA GLY A 83 -7.11 19.42 -26.54
C GLY A 83 -5.97 20.25 -25.93
N ALA A 84 -4.70 19.95 -26.24
CA ALA A 84 -3.55 20.56 -25.58
C ALA A 84 -3.16 21.94 -26.18
N VAL A 85 -3.94 22.98 -25.87
CA VAL A 85 -3.40 24.35 -25.77
C VAL A 85 -2.99 24.56 -24.32
N ALA A 86 -1.79 25.13 -24.11
CA ALA A 86 -1.19 25.40 -22.81
C ALA A 86 -2.23 25.87 -21.77
N GLY A 87 -2.41 25.11 -20.69
CA GLY A 87 -3.47 25.33 -19.71
C GLY A 87 -3.46 26.77 -19.18
N ALA A 88 -4.56 27.49 -19.43
CA ALA A 88 -4.78 28.85 -18.97
C ALA A 88 -4.53 28.96 -17.46
N PRO A 89 -4.15 30.14 -16.92
CA PRO A 89 -3.89 30.34 -15.49
C PRO A 89 -4.95 29.75 -14.56
N ALA A 90 -6.23 29.78 -14.99
CA ALA A 90 -7.35 29.20 -14.26
C ALA A 90 -7.27 27.67 -14.07
N GLU A 91 -6.73 26.93 -15.02
CA GLU A 91 -6.58 25.48 -14.92
C GLU A 91 -5.48 25.10 -13.91
N ARG A 92 -4.36 25.82 -13.94
CA ARG A 92 -3.28 25.64 -12.96
C ARG A 92 -3.77 25.93 -11.54
N ALA A 93 -4.52 27.01 -11.36
CA ALA A 93 -5.14 27.34 -10.08
C ALA A 93 -6.07 26.23 -9.58
N ARG A 94 -6.86 25.60 -10.46
CA ARG A 94 -7.70 24.45 -10.10
C ARG A 94 -6.89 23.21 -9.72
N MET A 95 -5.80 22.93 -10.43
CA MET A 95 -4.88 21.84 -10.08
C MET A 95 -4.28 22.03 -8.69
N ASP A 96 -3.82 23.24 -8.40
CA ASP A 96 -3.19 23.54 -7.12
C ASP A 96 -4.21 23.51 -5.98
N ASP A 97 -5.43 23.99 -6.25
CA ASP A 97 -6.54 23.90 -5.30
C ASP A 97 -6.97 22.45 -5.01
N LEU A 98 -7.03 21.61 -6.05
CA LEU A 98 -7.28 20.17 -5.92
C LEU A 98 -6.22 19.48 -5.05
N ARG A 99 -4.93 19.75 -5.30
CA ARG A 99 -3.83 19.17 -4.52
C ARG A 99 -3.92 19.59 -3.06
N ARG A 100 -4.08 20.89 -2.82
CA ARG A 100 -4.19 21.47 -1.49
C ARG A 100 -5.36 20.88 -0.71
N SER A 101 -6.57 20.89 -1.28
CA SER A 101 -7.76 20.32 -0.63
C SER A 101 -7.59 18.82 -0.32
N PHE A 102 -6.88 18.08 -1.17
CA PHE A 102 -6.61 16.65 -0.94
C PHE A 102 -5.64 16.46 0.24
N GLU A 103 -4.54 17.19 0.23
CA GLU A 103 -3.52 17.14 1.27
C GLU A 103 -4.06 17.61 2.63
N GLU A 104 -4.89 18.66 2.65
CA GLU A 104 -5.57 19.16 3.84
C GLU A 104 -6.51 18.10 4.43
N GLY A 105 -7.29 17.39 3.61
CA GLY A 105 -8.14 16.30 4.09
C GLY A 105 -7.34 15.14 4.69
N VAL A 106 -6.25 14.73 4.03
CA VAL A 106 -5.34 13.70 4.58
C VAL A 106 -4.71 14.16 5.89
N ALA A 107 -4.28 15.42 5.97
CA ALA A 107 -3.71 16.01 7.18
C ALA A 107 -4.74 16.06 8.31
N LYS A 108 -5.97 16.48 8.04
CA LYS A 108 -7.09 16.51 8.99
C LYS A 108 -7.40 15.12 9.53
N PHE A 109 -7.47 14.12 8.65
CA PHE A 109 -7.71 12.73 9.05
C PHE A 109 -6.62 12.20 9.97
N LYS A 110 -5.34 12.46 9.65
CA LYS A 110 -4.20 12.09 10.49
C LYS A 110 -4.16 12.85 11.81
N ALA A 111 -4.48 14.14 11.80
CA ALA A 111 -4.53 14.99 13.00
C ALA A 111 -5.60 14.50 13.99
N ALA A 112 -6.66 13.86 13.50
CA ALA A 112 -7.66 13.18 14.30
C ALA A 112 -7.17 11.83 14.90
N GLY A 113 -5.90 11.49 14.73
CA GLY A 113 -5.29 10.23 15.21
C GLY A 113 -5.64 9.01 14.37
N LYS A 114 -6.29 9.18 13.21
CA LYS A 114 -6.74 8.07 12.36
C LYS A 114 -5.66 7.64 11.37
N ASN A 115 -5.56 6.33 11.15
CA ASN A 115 -4.68 5.79 10.10
C ASN A 115 -5.41 5.81 8.75
N ILE A 116 -4.75 6.24 7.67
CA ILE A 116 -5.27 6.26 6.28
C ILE A 116 -5.78 4.90 5.76
N TYR A 117 -5.44 3.81 6.43
CA TYR A 117 -5.90 2.45 6.13
C TYR A 117 -6.92 1.89 7.15
N GLU A 118 -7.30 2.66 8.16
CA GLU A 118 -8.26 2.26 9.21
C GLU A 118 -9.68 2.17 8.65
N LEU A 119 -10.07 3.15 7.82
CA LEU A 119 -11.41 3.20 7.21
C LEU A 119 -11.36 2.93 5.71
N PRO A 120 -12.39 2.30 5.14
CA PRO A 120 -12.57 2.18 3.70
C PRO A 120 -12.84 3.56 3.08
N TRP A 121 -12.32 3.78 1.87
CA TRP A 121 -12.52 5.03 1.13
C TRP A 121 -13.42 4.78 -0.08
N TYR A 122 -14.47 5.58 -0.24
CA TYR A 122 -15.38 5.52 -1.38
C TYR A 122 -15.37 6.84 -2.13
N VAL A 123 -15.34 6.77 -3.46
CA VAL A 123 -15.46 7.95 -4.32
C VAL A 123 -16.88 8.03 -4.86
N ILE A 124 -17.50 9.21 -4.78
CA ILE A 124 -18.85 9.46 -5.28
C ILE A 124 -18.72 10.32 -6.53
N VAL A 125 -19.19 9.77 -7.64
CA VAL A 125 -19.11 10.34 -8.99
C VAL A 125 -20.52 10.43 -9.56
N GLY A 126 -20.79 11.44 -10.38
CA GLY A 126 -22.10 11.66 -10.98
C GLY A 126 -22.20 13.08 -11.52
N GLU A 127 -23.19 13.34 -12.37
CA GLU A 127 -23.35 14.64 -13.02
C GLU A 127 -23.50 15.79 -12.01
N SER A 128 -23.16 17.00 -12.43
CA SER A 128 -23.36 18.19 -11.61
C SER A 128 -24.85 18.36 -11.30
N GLY A 129 -25.20 18.51 -10.02
CA GLY A 129 -26.60 18.61 -9.59
C GLY A 129 -27.34 17.28 -9.39
N SER A 130 -26.70 16.12 -9.57
CA SER A 130 -27.33 14.79 -9.36
C SER A 130 -27.65 14.44 -7.90
N GLY A 131 -27.42 15.36 -6.95
CA GLY A 131 -27.72 15.15 -5.54
C GLY A 131 -26.65 14.42 -4.72
N LYS A 132 -25.43 14.18 -5.23
CA LYS A 132 -24.33 13.50 -4.51
C LYS A 132 -24.10 14.01 -3.08
N THR A 133 -23.82 15.30 -2.95
CA THR A 133 -23.57 15.97 -1.67
C THR A 133 -24.78 15.85 -0.75
N GLU A 134 -25.99 15.94 -1.31
CA GLU A 134 -27.24 15.92 -0.55
C GLU A 134 -27.60 14.52 -0.07
N ALA A 135 -27.34 13.50 -0.88
CA ALA A 135 -27.47 12.10 -0.51
C ALA A 135 -26.54 11.75 0.67
N ILE A 136 -25.31 12.28 0.68
CA ILE A 136 -24.39 12.12 1.82
C ILE A 136 -24.92 12.87 3.04
N ARG A 137 -25.35 14.12 2.88
CA ARG A 137 -25.86 14.97 3.97
C ARG A 137 -27.06 14.35 4.67
N HIS A 138 -27.94 13.71 3.92
CA HIS A 138 -29.14 13.04 4.42
C HIS A 138 -28.97 11.54 4.64
N SER A 139 -27.73 11.03 4.61
CA SER A 139 -27.46 9.63 4.92
C SER A 139 -27.34 9.41 6.44
N SER A 140 -27.67 8.19 6.88
CA SER A 140 -27.57 7.79 8.29
C SER A 140 -26.20 7.21 8.67
N ILE A 141 -25.13 7.54 7.93
CA ILE A 141 -23.80 6.91 8.09
C ILE A 141 -22.98 7.46 9.27
N GLY A 142 -23.51 8.46 10.00
CA GLY A 142 -22.87 9.06 11.17
C GLY A 142 -21.64 9.90 10.85
N PHE A 143 -21.49 11.07 11.49
CA PHE A 143 -20.33 11.94 11.33
C PHE A 143 -19.79 12.33 12.70
N PRO A 144 -18.51 12.04 13.03
CA PRO A 144 -17.94 12.42 14.30
C PRO A 144 -17.93 13.95 14.49
N PRO A 145 -18.22 14.46 15.70
CA PRO A 145 -18.17 15.89 15.99
C PRO A 145 -16.80 16.51 15.65
N GLY A 146 -16.80 17.67 15.00
CA GLY A 146 -15.58 18.43 14.69
C GLY A 146 -14.79 17.95 13.46
N LEU A 147 -15.11 16.79 12.88
CA LEU A 147 -14.46 16.31 11.65
C LEU A 147 -15.18 16.74 10.37
N GLN A 148 -16.44 17.12 10.45
CA GLN A 148 -17.23 17.56 9.31
C GLN A 148 -17.61 19.05 9.43
N ASP A 149 -17.51 19.79 8.33
CA ASP A 149 -18.12 21.13 8.24
C ASP A 149 -19.57 20.99 7.75
N ARG A 150 -20.52 21.56 8.51
CA ARG A 150 -21.96 21.49 8.18
C ARG A 150 -22.28 22.24 6.89
N LEU A 151 -21.53 23.28 6.56
CA LEU A 151 -21.72 24.08 5.35
C LEU A 151 -20.94 23.52 4.15
N GLN A 152 -20.21 22.41 4.32
CA GLN A 152 -19.45 21.81 3.25
C GLN A 152 -20.34 21.44 2.06
N GLY A 153 -19.92 21.85 0.86
CA GLY A 153 -20.67 21.67 -0.38
C GLY A 153 -21.86 22.62 -0.56
N ALA A 154 -22.12 23.54 0.38
CA ALA A 154 -23.10 24.61 0.17
C ALA A 154 -22.57 25.57 -0.91
N GLY A 155 -23.37 25.79 -1.96
CA GLY A 155 -22.93 26.54 -3.15
C GLY A 155 -22.26 25.70 -4.24
N GLY A 156 -22.19 24.38 -4.06
CA GLY A 156 -21.65 23.42 -5.03
C GLY A 156 -20.25 22.93 -4.70
N THR A 157 -19.88 21.78 -5.28
CA THR A 157 -18.55 21.17 -5.14
C THR A 157 -17.66 21.66 -6.27
N ILE A 158 -16.57 22.37 -5.95
CA ILE A 158 -15.64 22.93 -6.96
C ILE A 158 -14.66 21.85 -7.46
N ASN A 159 -14.09 21.07 -6.55
CA ASN A 159 -13.14 19.98 -6.81
C ASN A 159 -13.64 18.67 -6.18
N MET A 160 -13.41 18.48 -4.89
CA MET A 160 -13.92 17.38 -4.10
C MET A 160 -14.06 17.80 -2.63
N ASN A 161 -14.95 17.11 -1.94
CA ASN A 161 -15.24 17.29 -0.53
C ASN A 161 -14.91 16.01 0.23
N TRP A 162 -14.15 16.15 1.31
CA TRP A 162 -13.92 15.07 2.27
C TRP A 162 -15.10 14.94 3.22
N TRP A 163 -15.66 13.75 3.32
CA TRP A 163 -16.67 13.40 4.30
C TRP A 163 -16.11 12.29 5.19
N PHE A 164 -15.82 12.62 6.44
CA PHE A 164 -15.29 11.66 7.41
C PHE A 164 -16.46 11.10 8.22
N ALA A 165 -17.02 9.97 7.77
CA ALA A 165 -18.05 9.25 8.49
C ALA A 165 -17.43 8.35 9.58
N GLU A 166 -18.27 7.78 10.44
CA GLU A 166 -17.80 6.88 11.51
C GLU A 166 -17.11 5.63 10.94
N ASP A 167 -17.68 5.04 9.89
CA ASP A 167 -17.23 3.76 9.31
C ASP A 167 -16.57 3.90 7.92
N ALA A 168 -16.49 5.11 7.35
CA ALA A 168 -15.94 5.30 6.01
C ALA A 168 -15.42 6.73 5.77
N VAL A 169 -14.55 6.87 4.78
CA VAL A 169 -14.23 8.17 4.17
C VAL A 169 -14.91 8.25 2.81
N LEU A 170 -15.73 9.27 2.59
CA LEU A 170 -16.33 9.54 1.29
C LEU A 170 -15.66 10.74 0.64
N LEU A 171 -15.33 10.58 -0.64
CA LEU A 171 -14.78 11.62 -1.49
C LEU A 171 -15.87 12.02 -2.49
N ASP A 172 -16.58 13.08 -2.16
CA ASP A 172 -17.63 13.66 -3.00
C ASP A 172 -16.99 14.55 -4.07
N THR A 173 -17.03 14.13 -5.33
CA THR A 173 -16.35 14.82 -6.43
C THR A 173 -17.29 15.75 -7.20
N ALA A 174 -16.77 16.87 -7.71
CA ALA A 174 -17.54 17.73 -8.61
C ALA A 174 -17.84 16.97 -9.91
N GLY A 175 -19.06 17.08 -10.41
CA GLY A 175 -19.47 16.34 -11.62
C GLY A 175 -18.59 16.65 -12.83
N ARG A 176 -18.17 17.90 -12.98
CA ARG A 176 -17.26 18.31 -14.06
C ARG A 176 -15.97 17.50 -14.18
N LEU A 177 -15.46 16.90 -13.08
CA LEU A 177 -14.21 16.13 -13.14
C LEU A 177 -14.32 14.94 -14.12
N MET A 178 -15.51 14.36 -14.26
CA MET A 178 -15.73 13.14 -15.05
C MET A 178 -16.59 13.37 -16.30
N PHE A 179 -17.47 14.37 -16.26
CA PHE A 179 -18.45 14.60 -17.32
C PHE A 179 -18.08 15.74 -18.27
N GLU A 180 -17.03 16.51 -17.98
CA GLU A 180 -16.51 17.56 -18.86
C GLU A 180 -15.10 17.24 -19.33
N GLU A 181 -14.80 17.52 -20.60
CA GLU A 181 -13.44 17.35 -21.16
C GLU A 181 -12.40 18.19 -20.41
N SER A 182 -12.83 19.36 -19.90
CA SER A 182 -12.01 20.26 -19.11
C SER A 182 -11.52 19.62 -17.80
N GLY A 183 -12.25 18.66 -17.24
CA GLY A 183 -11.96 18.00 -15.96
C GLY A 183 -11.07 16.76 -16.05
N ALA A 184 -10.76 16.27 -17.26
CA ALA A 184 -9.98 15.03 -17.42
C ALA A 184 -8.55 15.12 -16.84
N ARG A 185 -7.97 16.32 -16.77
CA ARG A 185 -6.66 16.55 -16.13
C ARG A 185 -6.80 16.54 -14.60
N GLU A 186 -7.78 17.24 -14.07
CA GLU A 186 -8.18 17.24 -12.66
C GLU A 186 -8.43 15.82 -12.14
N TRP A 187 -9.21 15.03 -12.88
CA TRP A 187 -9.50 13.66 -12.50
C TRP A 187 -8.25 12.78 -12.43
N ARG A 188 -7.34 12.88 -13.41
CA ARG A 188 -6.08 12.13 -13.37
C ARG A 188 -5.20 12.53 -12.20
N GLU A 189 -5.16 13.83 -11.89
CA GLU A 189 -4.41 14.31 -10.74
C GLU A 189 -5.02 13.80 -9.43
N PHE A 190 -6.34 13.79 -9.29
CA PHE A 190 -7.04 13.18 -8.16
C PHE A 190 -6.69 11.69 -7.99
N LEU A 191 -6.72 10.91 -9.07
CA LEU A 191 -6.31 9.49 -9.05
C LEU A 191 -4.83 9.32 -8.69
N ARG A 192 -3.95 10.22 -9.15
CA ARG A 192 -2.53 10.23 -8.77
C ARG A 192 -2.36 10.50 -7.28
N LEU A 193 -3.11 11.44 -6.72
CA LEU A 193 -3.08 11.79 -5.30
C LEU A 193 -3.54 10.62 -4.43
N LEU A 194 -4.62 9.93 -4.80
CA LEU A 194 -5.08 8.69 -4.16
C LEU A 194 -3.99 7.62 -4.13
N LYS A 195 -3.35 7.37 -5.28
CA LYS A 195 -2.26 6.38 -5.38
C LYS A 195 -1.02 6.78 -4.59
N THR A 196 -0.74 8.08 -4.49
CA THR A 196 0.42 8.61 -3.75
C THR A 196 0.23 8.47 -2.25
N HIS A 197 -0.95 8.84 -1.74
CA HIS A 197 -1.22 8.85 -0.31
C HIS A 197 -1.73 7.51 0.23
N ARG A 198 -2.39 6.68 -0.59
CA ARG A 198 -3.03 5.43 -0.18
C ARG A 198 -2.69 4.26 -1.12
N GLY A 199 -1.42 4.12 -1.50
CA GLY A 199 -0.97 3.24 -2.59
C GLY A 199 -1.31 1.74 -2.51
N ASN A 200 -1.46 1.15 -1.32
CA ASN A 200 -1.85 -0.26 -1.17
C ASN A 200 -3.32 -0.53 -1.55
N CYS A 201 -4.22 0.41 -1.27
CA CYS A 201 -5.64 0.33 -1.59
C CYS A 201 -6.15 1.77 -1.81
N PRO A 202 -6.02 2.34 -3.02
CA PRO A 202 -6.36 3.74 -3.24
C PRO A 202 -7.83 4.06 -2.92
N ILE A 203 -8.75 3.17 -3.30
CA ILE A 203 -10.18 3.24 -2.97
C ILE A 203 -10.72 1.82 -2.71
N ASN A 204 -11.77 1.72 -1.90
CA ASN A 204 -12.51 0.49 -1.61
C ASN A 204 -13.74 0.31 -2.50
N GLY A 205 -14.26 1.41 -3.06
CA GLY A 205 -15.36 1.37 -4.01
C GLY A 205 -15.63 2.73 -4.65
N MET A 206 -16.51 2.71 -5.64
CA MET A 206 -17.00 3.90 -6.33
C MET A 206 -18.52 3.84 -6.41
N LEU A 207 -19.18 4.95 -6.11
CA LEU A 207 -20.63 5.15 -6.22
C LEU A 207 -20.89 6.05 -7.42
N LEU A 208 -21.88 5.68 -8.24
CA LEU A 208 -22.28 6.33 -9.50
C LEU A 208 -23.69 6.89 -9.38
#